data_AF-A0A2D3MX75-F1
#
_entry.id   AF-A0A2D3MX75-F1
#
_cell.length_a   1.000
_cell.length_b   1.000
_cell.length_c   1.000
_cell.angle_alpha   90.00
_cell.angle_beta   90.00
_cell.angle_gamma   90.00
#
_symmetry.space_group_name_H-M   'P 1'
#
loop_
_entity.id
_entity.type
_entity.pdbx_description
1 polymer ?
#
loop_
_entity_poly.entity_id
_entity_poly.type
_entity_poly.pdbx_seq_one_letter_code
_entity_poly.pdbx_strand_id
1 'polypeptide(L)'
;MDRLYELGKRFDRLLYMSIVVVIFSFLTCSLLITLSSQNLFALITSYKDIKQQIETKRRKIEFIETQISAVNESVSDILDFRKRINKSEMDTVRYKSEIENEFFSIRKKMINEGLREIDLDEVSSINELKYFMYDVLKKEIEKSSVGYIVRDKIESALPEKDKIANYHDAMNWLDGKIKDESNSKIEIVNIESTLIIPFKIGDMASSVSLISIAKIASYAMPVFMVFWLGSLFVTRRIEMMNLMKTKDISLIYPHILNIFSVDTTKSQDFNLYLLGDEKIRKQINASIFLIKAIKGFLFISLALAMCGPLYYGEFIYLVNYNTSSLPLFIVSFSCMLINIFQAVGYVYFESISSNVIYRIKNGVIDRYELNF
;
A
#
# COMPACT_ATOMS: atom_id res chain seq x y z
N MET A 1 33.85 31.95 -8.63
CA MET A 1 32.61 32.24 -9.39
C MET A 1 31.85 30.95 -9.72
N ASP A 2 32.54 29.89 -10.12
CA ASP A 2 31.94 28.63 -10.62
C ASP A 2 30.93 27.94 -9.68
N ARG A 3 31.14 28.01 -8.35
CA ARG A 3 30.27 27.32 -7.38
C ARG A 3 28.83 27.85 -7.33
N LEU A 4 28.58 29.16 -7.47
CA LEU A 4 27.21 29.72 -7.35
C LEU A 4 26.39 29.43 -8.61
N TYR A 5 27.00 29.63 -9.77
CA TYR A 5 26.41 29.33 -11.07
C TYR A 5 26.08 27.83 -11.20
N GLU A 6 26.99 26.95 -10.78
CA GLU A 6 26.74 25.51 -10.76
C GLU A 6 25.57 25.11 -9.85
N LEU A 7 25.45 25.73 -8.68
CA LEU A 7 24.36 25.44 -7.73
C LEU A 7 23.00 25.79 -8.33
N GLY A 8 22.88 26.97 -8.94
CA GLY A 8 21.62 27.37 -9.60
C GLY A 8 21.28 26.48 -10.80
N LYS A 9 22.28 26.03 -11.58
CA LYS A 9 22.08 25.04 -12.65
C LYS A 9 21.64 23.67 -12.13
N ARG A 10 22.18 23.22 -10.99
CA ARG A 10 21.74 21.98 -10.33
C ARG A 10 20.31 22.10 -9.83
N PHE A 11 19.95 23.23 -9.21
CA PHE A 11 18.60 23.48 -8.75
C PHE A 11 17.58 23.51 -9.90
N ASP A 12 17.92 24.17 -11.01
CA ASP A 12 17.10 24.21 -12.22
C ASP A 12 16.85 22.79 -12.78
N ARG A 13 17.89 21.95 -12.86
CA ARG A 13 17.74 20.53 -13.25
C ARG A 13 16.81 19.76 -12.31
N LEU A 14 16.90 19.99 -11.00
CA LEU A 14 15.99 19.34 -10.04
C LEU A 14 14.54 19.78 -10.25
N LEU A 15 14.30 21.06 -10.54
CA LEU A 15 12.96 21.57 -10.87
C LEU A 15 12.40 20.89 -12.12
N TYR A 16 13.18 20.79 -13.20
CA TYR A 16 12.72 20.08 -14.42
C TYR A 16 12.46 18.59 -14.17
N MET A 17 13.36 17.91 -13.45
CA MET A 17 13.19 16.50 -13.14
C MET A 17 12.04 16.23 -12.15
N SER A 18 11.54 17.27 -11.47
CA SER A 18 10.37 17.16 -10.59
C SER A 18 9.09 16.82 -11.38
N ILE A 19 9.04 17.10 -12.69
CA ILE A 19 7.94 16.65 -13.56
C ILE A 19 7.83 15.12 -13.56
N VAL A 20 8.96 14.43 -13.64
CA VAL A 20 9.01 12.96 -13.60
C VAL A 20 8.51 12.45 -12.24
N VAL A 21 8.87 13.14 -11.16
CA VAL A 21 8.42 12.83 -9.80
C VAL A 21 6.92 13.02 -9.63
N VAL A 22 6.35 14.09 -10.22
CA VAL A 22 4.89 14.30 -10.26
C VAL A 22 4.21 13.13 -10.98
N ILE A 23 4.70 12.75 -12.17
CA ILE A 23 4.12 11.61 -12.93
C ILE A 23 4.15 10.33 -12.09
N PHE A 24 5.30 10.00 -11.49
CA PHE A 24 5.41 8.81 -10.64
C PHE A 24 4.47 8.86 -9.43
N SER A 25 4.30 10.03 -8.80
CA SER A 25 3.35 10.22 -7.69
C SER A 25 1.92 9.90 -8.10
N PHE A 26 1.48 10.38 -9.26
CA PHE A 26 0.16 10.08 -9.80
C PHE A 26 -0.01 8.60 -10.16
N LEU A 27 1.01 7.97 -10.75
CA LEU A 27 0.99 6.53 -11.06
C LEU A 27 0.89 5.69 -9.78
N THR A 28 1.68 6.01 -8.75
CA THR A 28 1.59 5.34 -7.45
C THR A 28 0.22 5.54 -6.82
N CYS A 29 -0.32 6.76 -6.84
CA CYS A 29 -1.66 7.05 -6.33
C CYS A 29 -2.72 6.20 -7.04
N SER A 30 -2.72 6.18 -8.38
CA SER A 30 -3.68 5.38 -9.15
C SER A 30 -3.56 3.89 -8.83
N LEU A 31 -2.33 3.36 -8.74
CA LEU A 31 -2.10 1.96 -8.38
C LEU A 31 -2.72 1.63 -7.01
N LEU A 32 -2.45 2.46 -6.00
CA LEU A 32 -2.94 2.26 -4.64
C LEU A 32 -4.47 2.36 -4.54
N ILE A 33 -5.07 3.32 -5.23
CA ILE A 33 -6.54 3.49 -5.28
C ILE A 33 -7.19 2.28 -5.95
N THR A 34 -6.69 1.86 -7.12
CA THR A 34 -7.26 0.71 -7.86
C THR A 34 -7.19 -0.58 -7.05
N LEU A 35 -6.07 -0.83 -6.35
CA LEU A 35 -5.93 -2.01 -5.51
C LEU A 35 -6.84 -1.96 -4.27
N SER A 36 -7.06 -0.77 -3.73
CA SER A 36 -7.93 -0.56 -2.56
C SER A 36 -9.42 -0.67 -2.92
N SER A 37 -9.84 -0.08 -4.04
CA SER A 37 -11.25 0.01 -4.43
C SER A 37 -11.87 -1.36 -4.75
N GLN A 38 -11.06 -2.29 -5.25
CA GLN A 38 -11.57 -3.60 -5.64
C GLN A 38 -11.62 -4.62 -4.48
N ASN A 39 -11.14 -4.27 -3.27
CA ASN A 39 -10.96 -5.19 -2.13
C ASN A 39 -10.25 -6.51 -2.52
N LEU A 40 -9.59 -6.53 -3.66
CA LEU A 40 -9.13 -7.73 -4.33
C LEU A 40 -7.89 -8.28 -3.65
N PHE A 41 -7.09 -7.36 -3.10
CA PHE A 41 -6.05 -7.68 -2.13
C PHE A 41 -6.61 -8.42 -0.92
N ALA A 42 -7.64 -7.86 -0.27
CA ALA A 42 -8.20 -8.42 0.95
C ALA A 42 -8.72 -9.83 0.66
N LEU A 43 -9.45 -9.99 -0.43
CA LEU A 43 -9.99 -11.26 -0.89
C LEU A 43 -8.91 -12.31 -1.19
N ILE A 44 -7.88 -11.98 -1.97
CA ILE A 44 -6.75 -12.90 -2.26
C ILE A 44 -6.02 -13.28 -0.96
N THR A 45 -5.79 -12.31 -0.08
CA THR A 45 -5.09 -12.54 1.18
C THR A 45 -5.91 -13.44 2.11
N SER A 46 -7.22 -13.26 2.16
CA SER A 46 -8.13 -14.13 2.91
C SER A 46 -8.11 -15.56 2.38
N TYR A 47 -8.17 -15.75 1.05
CA TYR A 47 -8.07 -17.11 0.49
C TYR A 47 -6.73 -17.77 0.84
N LYS A 48 -5.62 -17.02 0.81
CA LYS A 48 -4.30 -17.52 1.20
C LYS A 48 -4.21 -17.85 2.70
N ASP A 49 -4.78 -17.00 3.55
CA ASP A 49 -4.81 -17.22 5.00
C ASP A 49 -5.65 -18.46 5.33
N ILE A 50 -6.88 -18.57 4.79
CA ILE A 50 -7.73 -19.75 4.93
C ILE A 50 -7.00 -21.01 4.46
N LYS A 51 -6.34 -20.95 3.29
CA LYS A 51 -5.52 -22.07 2.78
C LYS A 51 -4.44 -22.46 3.78
N GLN A 52 -3.70 -21.48 4.31
CA GLN A 52 -2.64 -21.72 5.29
C GLN A 52 -3.19 -22.32 6.59
N GLN A 53 -4.33 -21.83 7.10
CA GLN A 53 -4.97 -22.40 8.29
C GLN A 53 -5.34 -23.87 8.07
N ILE A 54 -5.93 -24.20 6.92
CA ILE A 54 -6.29 -25.58 6.58
C ILE A 54 -5.03 -26.45 6.41
N GLU A 55 -3.96 -25.93 5.80
CA GLU A 55 -2.67 -26.62 5.69
C GLU A 55 -2.02 -26.89 7.06
N THR A 56 -2.10 -25.95 8.01
CA THR A 56 -1.58 -26.19 9.37
C THR A 56 -2.36 -27.29 10.11
N LYS A 57 -3.65 -27.44 9.80
CA LYS A 57 -4.54 -28.48 10.35
C LYS A 57 -4.47 -29.80 9.58
N ARG A 58 -3.71 -29.87 8.48
CA ARG A 58 -3.69 -30.99 7.52
C ARG A 58 -3.51 -32.36 8.16
N ARG A 59 -2.54 -32.55 9.06
CA ARG A 59 -2.30 -33.88 9.66
C ARG A 59 -3.51 -34.41 10.44
N LYS A 60 -4.22 -33.51 11.11
CA LYS A 60 -5.43 -33.85 11.87
C LYS A 60 -6.61 -34.12 10.93
N ILE A 61 -6.71 -33.34 9.85
CA ILE A 61 -7.67 -33.56 8.78
C ILE A 61 -7.46 -34.94 8.14
N GLU A 62 -6.23 -35.29 7.76
CA GLU A 62 -5.89 -36.60 7.18
C GLU A 62 -6.23 -37.76 8.14
N PHE A 63 -5.98 -37.57 9.44
CA PHE A 63 -6.38 -38.54 10.46
C PHE A 63 -7.91 -38.72 10.48
N ILE A 64 -8.68 -37.63 10.52
CA ILE A 64 -10.15 -37.66 10.52
C ILE A 64 -10.70 -38.28 9.22
N GLU A 65 -10.15 -37.91 8.05
CA GLU A 65 -10.52 -38.48 6.74
C GLU A 65 -10.27 -40.00 6.69
N THR A 66 -9.16 -40.46 7.26
CA THR A 66 -8.85 -41.90 7.36
C THR A 66 -9.87 -42.61 8.25
N GLN A 67 -10.24 -42.02 9.39
CA GLN A 67 -11.28 -42.57 10.26
C GLN A 67 -12.65 -42.59 9.58
N ILE A 68 -13.02 -41.53 8.85
CA ILE A 68 -14.27 -41.47 8.07
C ILE A 68 -14.28 -42.59 7.01
N SER A 69 -13.17 -42.78 6.30
CA SER A 69 -13.06 -43.81 5.26
C SER A 69 -13.20 -45.22 5.84
N ALA A 70 -12.50 -45.51 6.95
CA ALA A 70 -12.60 -46.77 7.66
C ALA A 70 -14.01 -47.03 8.20
N VAL A 71 -14.71 -45.97 8.62
CA VAL A 71 -16.11 -46.07 9.03
C VAL A 71 -17.00 -46.42 7.83
N ASN A 72 -16.90 -45.71 6.71
CA ASN A 72 -17.71 -45.98 5.52
C ASN A 72 -17.48 -47.39 4.98
N GLU A 73 -16.23 -47.85 4.94
CA GLU A 73 -15.85 -49.19 4.52
C GLU A 73 -16.43 -50.24 5.47
N SER A 74 -16.26 -50.07 6.79
CA SER A 74 -16.80 -51.02 7.76
C SER A 74 -18.34 -51.09 7.76
N VAL A 75 -19.04 -49.96 7.54
CA VAL A 75 -20.49 -49.95 7.38
C VAL A 75 -20.89 -50.70 6.12
N SER A 76 -20.18 -50.48 5.00
CA SER A 76 -20.41 -51.20 3.76
C SER A 76 -20.18 -52.71 3.92
N ASP A 77 -19.06 -53.10 4.54
CA ASP A 77 -18.68 -54.50 4.73
C ASP A 77 -19.64 -55.24 5.66
N ILE A 78 -20.07 -54.61 6.76
CA ILE A 78 -21.06 -55.19 7.68
C ILE A 78 -22.42 -55.35 6.97
N LEU A 79 -22.84 -54.36 6.18
CA LEU A 79 -24.06 -54.44 5.39
C LEU A 79 -24.01 -55.58 4.36
N ASP A 80 -22.87 -55.77 3.70
CA ASP A 80 -22.70 -56.80 2.68
C ASP A 80 -22.46 -58.20 3.26
N PHE A 81 -21.70 -58.33 4.34
CA PHE A 81 -21.52 -59.59 5.07
C PHE A 81 -22.85 -60.11 5.62
N ARG A 82 -23.67 -59.21 6.17
CA ARG A 82 -24.97 -59.59 6.71
C ARG A 82 -25.97 -60.00 5.62
N LYS A 83 -25.97 -59.35 4.45
CA LYS A 83 -26.76 -59.82 3.29
C LYS A 83 -26.41 -61.25 2.88
N ARG A 84 -25.15 -61.67 3.07
CA ARG A 84 -24.65 -63.00 2.66
C ARG A 84 -24.95 -64.12 3.68
N ILE A 85 -25.00 -63.82 4.97
CA ILE A 85 -25.11 -64.84 6.03
C ILE A 85 -26.56 -65.22 6.38
N ASN A 86 -27.53 -64.35 6.11
CA ASN A 86 -28.88 -64.52 6.61
C ASN A 86 -29.89 -65.16 5.65
N LYS A 87 -30.56 -66.23 6.09
CA LYS A 87 -31.83 -66.74 5.53
C LYS A 87 -33.05 -66.56 6.44
N SER A 88 -32.89 -66.24 7.73
CA SER A 88 -33.98 -65.78 8.61
C SER A 88 -33.68 -64.40 9.17
N GLU A 89 -34.69 -63.55 9.22
CA GLU A 89 -34.52 -62.09 9.37
C GLU A 89 -34.19 -61.66 10.82
N MET A 90 -34.70 -62.36 11.84
CA MET A 90 -34.93 -61.78 13.17
C MET A 90 -33.72 -61.79 14.15
N ASP A 91 -32.99 -62.90 14.31
CA ASP A 91 -31.89 -62.99 15.31
C ASP A 91 -30.67 -62.16 14.93
N THR A 92 -30.44 -62.02 13.64
CA THR A 92 -29.34 -61.24 13.11
C THR A 92 -29.64 -59.74 13.18
N VAL A 93 -30.91 -59.33 13.34
CA VAL A 93 -31.28 -57.91 13.57
C VAL A 93 -30.74 -57.45 14.90
N ARG A 94 -30.93 -58.26 15.94
CA ARG A 94 -30.51 -57.94 17.29
C ARG A 94 -28.99 -57.87 17.40
N TYR A 95 -28.29 -58.90 16.92
CA TYR A 95 -26.83 -58.98 16.96
C TYR A 95 -26.13 -57.90 16.10
N LYS A 96 -26.68 -57.56 14.93
CA LYS A 96 -26.20 -56.42 14.14
C LYS A 96 -26.31 -55.13 14.94
N SER A 97 -27.46 -54.89 15.59
CA SER A 97 -27.67 -53.63 16.32
C SER A 97 -26.72 -53.47 17.51
N GLU A 98 -26.40 -54.54 18.25
CA GLU A 98 -25.53 -54.46 19.42
C GLU A 98 -24.08 -54.16 19.03
N ILE A 99 -23.51 -54.90 18.06
CA ILE A 99 -22.13 -54.69 17.60
C ILE A 99 -21.98 -53.38 16.81
N GLU A 100 -22.96 -53.02 15.99
CA GLU A 100 -22.96 -51.72 15.33
C GLU A 100 -22.96 -50.60 16.35
N ASN A 101 -23.80 -50.66 17.39
CA ASN A 101 -23.88 -49.59 18.39
C ASN A 101 -22.59 -49.44 19.21
N GLU A 102 -21.95 -50.54 19.65
CA GLU A 102 -20.74 -50.48 20.47
C GLU A 102 -19.55 -49.92 19.66
N PHE A 103 -19.28 -50.45 18.47
CA PHE A 103 -18.21 -49.94 17.61
C PHE A 103 -18.50 -48.54 17.05
N PHE A 104 -19.76 -48.22 16.77
CA PHE A 104 -20.17 -46.87 16.34
C PHE A 104 -19.91 -45.85 17.45
N SER A 105 -20.21 -46.19 18.71
CA SER A 105 -20.00 -45.28 19.85
C SER A 105 -18.52 -44.93 20.06
N ILE A 106 -17.62 -45.92 20.00
CA ILE A 106 -16.18 -45.73 20.18
C ILE A 106 -15.59 -44.87 19.06
N ARG A 107 -15.95 -45.17 17.80
CA ARG A 107 -15.44 -44.43 16.63
C ARG A 107 -15.98 -43.01 16.58
N LYS A 108 -17.26 -42.81 16.89
CA LYS A 108 -17.87 -41.48 17.00
C LYS A 108 -17.15 -40.62 18.04
N LYS A 109 -16.81 -41.19 19.19
CA LYS A 109 -16.06 -40.49 20.23
C LYS A 109 -14.67 -40.04 19.74
N MET A 110 -13.92 -40.93 19.09
CA MET A 110 -12.60 -40.59 18.53
C MET A 110 -12.68 -39.49 17.45
N ILE A 111 -13.72 -39.51 16.60
CA ILE A 111 -13.94 -38.48 15.59
C ILE A 111 -14.27 -37.14 16.26
N ASN A 112 -15.19 -37.12 17.23
CA ASN A 112 -15.56 -35.90 17.96
C ASN A 112 -14.38 -35.30 18.74
N GLU A 113 -13.48 -36.12 19.28
CA GLU A 113 -12.21 -35.66 19.88
C GLU A 113 -11.33 -34.95 18.84
N GLY A 114 -11.17 -35.54 17.65
CA GLY A 114 -10.43 -34.94 16.54
C GLY A 114 -11.04 -33.62 16.05
N LEU A 115 -12.38 -33.54 15.98
CA LEU A 115 -13.11 -32.32 15.61
C LEU A 115 -12.93 -31.20 16.64
N ARG A 116 -13.01 -31.54 17.93
CA ARG A 116 -12.81 -30.57 19.02
C ARG A 116 -11.42 -29.94 18.96
N GLU A 117 -10.41 -30.73 18.61
CA GLU A 117 -9.03 -30.28 18.49
C GLU A 117 -8.75 -29.32 17.32
N ILE A 118 -9.59 -29.31 16.29
CA ILE A 118 -9.54 -28.34 15.18
C ILE A 118 -10.62 -27.27 15.32
N ASP A 119 -11.27 -27.22 16.48
CA ASP A 119 -12.36 -26.31 16.84
C ASP A 119 -13.51 -26.42 15.83
N LEU A 120 -14.09 -27.61 15.73
CA LEU A 120 -15.35 -27.92 15.04
C LEU A 120 -16.36 -28.54 16.01
N ASP A 121 -17.63 -28.45 15.65
CA ASP A 121 -18.73 -28.88 16.50
C ASP A 121 -18.82 -30.42 16.50
N GLU A 122 -19.23 -30.98 17.63
CA GLU A 122 -19.43 -32.42 17.76
C GLU A 122 -20.61 -32.89 16.90
N VAL A 123 -20.47 -34.08 16.34
CA VAL A 123 -21.44 -34.60 15.38
C VAL A 123 -22.39 -35.57 16.06
N SER A 124 -23.68 -35.51 15.70
CA SER A 124 -24.70 -36.38 16.28
C SER A 124 -24.75 -37.76 15.60
N SER A 125 -24.37 -37.81 14.32
CA SER A 125 -24.34 -39.02 13.50
C SER A 125 -23.13 -39.05 12.57
N ILE A 126 -22.69 -40.24 12.16
CA ILE A 126 -21.59 -40.39 11.20
C ILE A 126 -21.96 -39.81 9.83
N ASN A 127 -23.25 -39.82 9.46
CA ASN A 127 -23.71 -39.30 8.17
C ASN A 127 -23.50 -37.79 8.01
N GLU A 128 -23.48 -37.04 9.11
CA GLU A 128 -23.15 -35.61 9.12
C GLU A 128 -21.67 -35.36 8.75
N LEU A 129 -20.78 -36.35 8.90
CA LEU A 129 -19.35 -36.25 8.53
C LEU A 129 -19.10 -36.29 7.02
N LYS A 130 -20.11 -36.62 6.21
CA LYS A 130 -20.01 -36.71 4.75
C LYS A 130 -19.45 -35.43 4.10
N TYR A 131 -19.60 -34.32 4.80
CA TYR A 131 -19.20 -33.00 4.33
C TYR A 131 -18.26 -32.29 5.32
N PHE A 132 -17.49 -33.07 6.08
CA PHE A 132 -16.56 -32.59 7.09
C PHE A 132 -15.67 -31.46 6.56
N MET A 133 -15.09 -31.61 5.37
CA MET A 133 -14.21 -30.61 4.78
C MET A 133 -14.91 -29.32 4.37
N TYR A 134 -16.17 -29.39 3.98
CA TYR A 134 -16.99 -28.21 3.75
C TYR A 134 -17.21 -27.43 5.06
N ASP A 135 -17.49 -28.13 6.16
CA ASP A 135 -17.73 -27.50 7.46
C ASP A 135 -16.43 -26.90 8.05
N VAL A 136 -15.27 -27.55 7.85
CA VAL A 136 -13.94 -26.96 8.11
C VAL A 136 -13.77 -25.64 7.37
N LEU A 137 -13.98 -25.66 6.04
CA LEU A 137 -13.80 -24.48 5.19
C LEU A 137 -14.71 -23.33 5.61
N LYS A 138 -15.99 -23.62 5.85
CA LYS A 138 -16.97 -22.63 6.29
C LYS A 138 -16.57 -21.99 7.62
N LYS A 139 -16.13 -22.78 8.60
CA LYS A 139 -15.73 -22.27 9.91
C LYS A 139 -14.45 -21.41 9.83
N GLU A 140 -13.52 -21.73 8.94
CA GLU A 140 -12.35 -20.86 8.68
C GLU A 140 -12.74 -19.54 8.00
N ILE A 141 -13.74 -19.55 7.10
CA ILE A 141 -14.29 -18.32 6.51
C ILE A 141 -14.94 -17.44 7.58
N GLU A 142 -15.76 -18.02 8.46
CA GLU A 142 -16.43 -17.33 9.58
C GLU A 142 -15.43 -16.73 10.58
N LYS A 143 -14.32 -17.44 10.85
CA LYS A 143 -13.23 -16.99 11.72
C LYS A 143 -12.32 -15.95 11.08
N SER A 144 -12.28 -15.86 9.76
CA SER A 144 -11.42 -14.90 9.07
C SER A 144 -11.77 -13.48 9.53
N SER A 145 -10.76 -12.73 9.96
CA SER A 145 -10.89 -11.38 10.55
C SER A 145 -11.17 -10.27 9.52
N VAL A 146 -11.71 -10.66 8.37
CA VAL A 146 -11.81 -9.81 7.18
C VAL A 146 -13.11 -9.01 7.25
N GLY A 147 -13.10 -7.78 6.74
CA GLY A 147 -14.28 -6.92 6.71
C GLY A 147 -15.50 -7.62 6.07
N TYR A 148 -16.69 -7.32 6.60
CA TYR A 148 -17.97 -7.97 6.26
C TYR A 148 -18.19 -8.18 4.74
N ILE A 149 -17.84 -7.18 3.92
CA ILE A 149 -17.97 -7.23 2.45
C ILE A 149 -17.15 -8.36 1.81
N VAL A 150 -15.94 -8.61 2.30
CA VAL A 150 -15.06 -9.66 1.73
C VAL A 150 -15.54 -11.03 2.16
N ARG A 151 -16.01 -11.16 3.40
CA ARG A 151 -16.60 -12.39 3.91
C ARG A 151 -17.83 -12.79 3.09
N ASP A 152 -18.77 -11.88 2.87
CA ASP A 152 -19.98 -12.12 2.06
C ASP A 152 -19.62 -12.57 0.64
N LYS A 153 -18.57 -11.97 0.04
CA LYS A 153 -18.11 -12.34 -1.30
C LYS A 153 -17.49 -13.74 -1.33
N ILE A 154 -16.80 -14.17 -0.27
CA ILE A 154 -16.24 -15.52 -0.14
C ILE A 154 -17.36 -16.54 0.12
N GLU A 155 -18.29 -16.24 1.02
CA GLU A 155 -19.44 -17.10 1.35
C GLU A 155 -20.36 -17.32 0.16
N SER A 156 -20.65 -16.26 -0.61
CA SER A 156 -21.46 -16.37 -1.85
C SER A 156 -20.75 -17.14 -2.98
N ALA A 157 -19.42 -17.22 -2.94
CA ALA A 157 -18.62 -17.98 -3.90
C ALA A 157 -18.38 -19.44 -3.48
N LEU A 158 -18.82 -19.82 -2.27
CA LEU A 158 -18.68 -21.16 -1.72
C LEU A 158 -19.50 -22.13 -2.59
N PRO A 159 -18.93 -23.26 -3.01
CA PRO A 159 -19.65 -24.22 -3.83
C PRO A 159 -20.69 -24.94 -2.98
N GLU A 160 -21.61 -25.65 -3.64
CA GLU A 160 -22.57 -26.49 -2.93
C GLU A 160 -21.85 -27.55 -2.07
N LYS A 161 -22.48 -27.91 -0.94
CA LYS A 161 -21.90 -28.77 0.10
C LYS A 161 -21.38 -30.12 -0.43
N ASP A 162 -21.98 -30.63 -1.50
CA ASP A 162 -21.63 -31.88 -2.18
C ASP A 162 -20.38 -31.82 -3.06
N LYS A 163 -19.89 -30.62 -3.39
CA LYS A 163 -18.71 -30.42 -4.26
C LYS A 163 -17.39 -30.34 -3.49
N ILE A 164 -17.42 -30.29 -2.17
CA ILE A 164 -16.23 -30.34 -1.30
C ILE A 164 -16.35 -31.56 -0.39
N ALA A 165 -15.83 -32.70 -0.86
CA ALA A 165 -15.87 -33.94 -0.10
C ALA A 165 -14.58 -34.17 0.70
N ASN A 166 -13.43 -33.75 0.16
CA ASN A 166 -12.12 -34.03 0.75
C ASN A 166 -11.20 -32.79 0.75
N TYR A 167 -10.04 -32.94 1.39
CA TYR A 167 -9.01 -31.91 1.47
C TYR A 167 -8.56 -31.41 0.09
N HIS A 168 -8.38 -32.30 -0.89
CA HIS A 168 -7.93 -31.93 -2.23
C HIS A 168 -8.97 -31.06 -2.96
N ASP A 169 -10.25 -31.36 -2.81
CA ASP A 169 -11.34 -30.55 -3.39
C ASP A 169 -11.35 -29.14 -2.80
N ALA A 170 -11.19 -29.02 -1.48
CA ALA A 170 -11.10 -27.74 -0.79
C ALA A 170 -9.87 -26.93 -1.24
N MET A 171 -8.70 -27.57 -1.37
CA MET A 171 -7.47 -26.92 -1.83
C MET A 171 -7.58 -26.50 -3.30
N ASN A 172 -8.13 -27.35 -4.16
CA ASN A 172 -8.34 -27.04 -5.57
C ASN A 172 -9.30 -25.87 -5.76
N TRP A 173 -10.37 -25.79 -4.96
CA TRP A 173 -11.28 -24.65 -4.98
C TRP A 173 -10.57 -23.36 -4.55
N LEU A 174 -9.81 -23.38 -3.44
CA LEU A 174 -9.03 -22.23 -2.98
C LEU A 174 -8.00 -21.79 -4.01
N ASP A 175 -7.26 -22.73 -4.61
CA ASP A 175 -6.27 -22.44 -5.64
C ASP A 175 -6.90 -21.89 -6.92
N GLY A 176 -8.06 -22.41 -7.30
CA GLY A 176 -8.89 -21.87 -8.39
C GLY A 176 -9.28 -20.42 -8.12
N LYS A 177 -9.81 -20.12 -6.93
CA LYS A 177 -10.21 -18.75 -6.55
C LYS A 177 -9.02 -17.79 -6.46
N ILE A 178 -7.90 -18.23 -5.90
CA ILE A 178 -6.66 -17.43 -5.88
C ILE A 178 -6.23 -17.12 -7.32
N LYS A 179 -6.27 -18.11 -8.21
CA LYS A 179 -5.89 -17.94 -9.62
C LYS A 179 -6.83 -17.00 -10.37
N ASP A 180 -8.14 -17.20 -10.26
CA ASP A 180 -9.17 -16.39 -10.93
C ASP A 180 -9.06 -14.92 -10.52
N GLU A 181 -8.98 -14.67 -9.22
CA GLU A 181 -8.87 -13.31 -8.69
C GLU A 181 -7.50 -12.71 -9.04
N SER A 182 -6.41 -13.49 -9.04
CA SER A 182 -5.09 -13.00 -9.47
C SER A 182 -4.97 -12.68 -10.97
N ASN A 183 -5.86 -13.24 -11.80
CA ASN A 183 -5.93 -12.97 -13.24
C ASN A 183 -7.00 -11.94 -13.59
N SER A 184 -7.71 -11.40 -12.59
CA SER A 184 -8.67 -10.34 -12.82
C SER A 184 -7.98 -9.12 -13.44
N LYS A 185 -8.69 -8.49 -14.38
CA LYS A 185 -8.25 -7.26 -15.02
C LYS A 185 -8.53 -6.09 -14.08
N ILE A 186 -7.49 -5.32 -13.78
CA ILE A 186 -7.58 -4.04 -13.06
C ILE A 186 -7.32 -2.90 -14.03
N GLU A 187 -8.06 -1.82 -13.87
CA GLU A 187 -7.84 -0.60 -14.63
C GLU A 187 -6.96 0.36 -13.82
N ILE A 188 -5.75 0.61 -14.31
CA ILE A 188 -4.80 1.56 -13.72
C ILE A 188 -4.66 2.71 -14.72
N VAL A 189 -5.08 3.92 -14.36
CA VAL A 189 -5.06 5.09 -15.25
C VAL A 189 -5.71 4.78 -16.61
N ASN A 190 -6.90 4.18 -16.61
CA ASN A 190 -7.63 3.76 -17.81
C ASN A 190 -6.90 2.76 -18.72
N ILE A 191 -5.91 2.05 -18.19
CA ILE A 191 -5.21 0.96 -18.88
C ILE A 191 -5.57 -0.35 -18.19
N GLU A 192 -6.20 -1.26 -18.93
CA GLU A 192 -6.43 -2.64 -18.48
C GLU A 192 -5.08 -3.33 -18.23
N SER A 193 -4.85 -3.73 -16.98
CA SER A 193 -3.65 -4.41 -16.50
C SER A 193 -4.05 -5.69 -15.77
N THR A 194 -3.25 -6.74 -15.87
CA THR A 194 -3.46 -7.96 -15.07
C THR A 194 -2.77 -7.82 -13.71
N LEU A 195 -3.39 -8.32 -12.63
CA LEU A 195 -2.82 -8.30 -11.27
C LEU A 195 -1.43 -8.94 -11.16
N ILE A 196 -1.15 -9.87 -12.05
CA ILE A 196 0.17 -10.46 -12.25
C ILE A 196 0.76 -9.89 -13.54
N ILE A 197 1.92 -9.25 -13.43
CA ILE A 197 2.71 -8.84 -14.60
C ILE A 197 3.69 -9.99 -14.88
N PRO A 198 3.53 -10.72 -16.00
CA PRO A 198 4.52 -11.68 -16.43
C PRO A 198 5.74 -10.93 -17.00
N PHE A 199 6.92 -11.22 -16.49
CA PHE A 199 8.19 -10.78 -17.06
C PHE A 199 9.03 -12.00 -17.41
N LYS A 200 9.56 -11.95 -18.63
CA LYS A 200 10.45 -12.98 -19.15
C LYS A 200 11.83 -12.37 -19.29
N ILE A 201 12.81 -12.89 -18.53
CA ILE A 201 14.22 -12.52 -18.67
C ILE A 201 14.94 -13.76 -19.21
N GLY A 202 15.24 -13.76 -20.51
CA GLY A 202 15.76 -14.94 -21.20
C GLY A 202 14.74 -16.09 -21.18
N ASP A 203 15.10 -17.25 -20.65
CA ASP A 203 14.21 -18.41 -20.53
C ASP A 203 13.43 -18.46 -19.20
N MET A 204 13.76 -17.60 -18.23
CA MET A 204 13.01 -17.52 -16.98
C MET A 204 11.72 -16.73 -17.18
N ALA A 205 10.59 -17.42 -17.13
CA ALA A 205 9.28 -16.83 -16.95
C ALA A 205 9.02 -16.61 -15.46
N SER A 206 8.81 -15.36 -15.07
CA SER A 206 8.59 -14.96 -13.69
C SER A 206 7.44 -13.97 -13.63
N SER A 207 6.76 -13.95 -12.49
CA SER A 207 5.51 -13.23 -12.31
C SER A 207 5.59 -12.39 -11.04
N VAL A 208 5.27 -11.10 -11.14
CA VAL A 208 5.31 -10.16 -10.01
C VAL A 208 3.91 -9.65 -9.87
N SER A 209 3.41 -9.78 -8.66
CA SER A 209 2.12 -9.23 -8.33
C SER A 209 2.22 -7.71 -8.24
N LEU A 210 1.26 -7.00 -8.84
CA LEU A 210 1.05 -5.56 -8.66
C LEU A 210 0.88 -5.20 -7.18
N ILE A 211 0.39 -6.16 -6.40
CA ILE A 211 0.30 -6.09 -4.94
C ILE A 211 1.70 -5.92 -4.30
N SER A 212 2.67 -6.74 -4.68
CA SER A 212 4.05 -6.61 -4.18
C SER A 212 4.68 -5.29 -4.60
N ILE A 213 4.42 -4.85 -5.84
CA ILE A 213 4.88 -3.56 -6.35
C ILE A 213 4.29 -2.43 -5.53
N ALA A 214 2.98 -2.44 -5.28
CA ALA A 214 2.30 -1.44 -4.47
C ALA A 214 2.87 -1.38 -3.05
N LYS A 215 3.05 -2.53 -2.39
CA LYS A 215 3.64 -2.58 -1.05
C LYS A 215 5.05 -1.97 -1.01
N ILE A 216 5.90 -2.30 -2.00
CA ILE A 216 7.25 -1.74 -2.10
C ILE A 216 7.17 -0.23 -2.37
N ALA A 217 6.32 0.20 -3.31
CA ALA A 217 6.11 1.60 -3.65
C ALA A 217 5.65 2.41 -2.43
N SER A 218 4.77 1.85 -1.60
CA SER A 218 4.28 2.51 -0.39
C SER A 218 5.36 2.78 0.65
N TYR A 219 6.42 1.95 0.71
CA TYR A 219 7.60 2.26 1.54
C TYR A 219 8.60 3.16 0.83
N ALA A 220 8.87 2.90 -0.45
CA ALA A 220 9.95 3.55 -1.18
C ALA A 220 9.62 5.00 -1.57
N MET A 221 8.39 5.27 -2.00
CA MET A 221 7.99 6.57 -2.54
C MET A 221 7.96 7.69 -1.48
N PRO A 222 7.42 7.50 -0.26
CA PRO A 222 7.50 8.52 0.78
C PRO A 222 8.94 8.88 1.16
N VAL A 223 9.81 7.87 1.25
CA VAL A 223 11.25 8.07 1.54
C VAL A 223 11.93 8.80 0.39
N PHE A 224 11.66 8.40 -0.86
CA PHE A 224 12.16 9.07 -2.05
C PHE A 224 11.74 10.54 -2.09
N MET A 225 10.49 10.86 -1.73
CA MET A 225 10.01 12.25 -1.66
C MET A 225 10.77 13.08 -0.64
N VAL A 226 11.10 12.52 0.54
CA VAL A 226 11.92 13.20 1.56
C VAL A 226 13.30 13.56 1.01
N PHE A 227 13.92 12.65 0.27
CA PHE A 227 15.20 12.93 -0.39
C PHE A 227 15.05 13.95 -1.52
N TRP A 228 13.97 13.87 -2.30
CA TRP A 228 13.75 14.77 -3.43
C TRP A 228 13.49 16.21 -2.98
N LEU A 229 12.50 16.43 -2.10
CA LEU A 229 12.23 17.73 -1.50
C LEU A 229 13.41 18.24 -0.66
N GLY A 230 14.09 17.34 0.05
CA GLY A 230 15.31 17.65 0.77
C GLY A 230 16.42 18.17 -0.16
N SER A 231 16.59 17.56 -1.33
CA SER A 231 17.58 18.00 -2.32
C SER A 231 17.28 19.40 -2.88
N LEU A 232 16.01 19.70 -3.17
CA LEU A 232 15.57 21.03 -3.59
C LEU A 232 15.82 22.06 -2.48
N PHE A 233 15.41 21.74 -1.26
CA PHE A 233 15.57 22.61 -0.08
C PHE A 233 17.05 22.92 0.19
N VAL A 234 17.90 21.90 0.28
CA VAL A 234 19.33 22.06 0.60
C VAL A 234 20.06 22.81 -0.51
N THR A 235 19.84 22.44 -1.77
CA THR A 235 20.49 23.10 -2.91
C THR A 235 20.13 24.57 -2.94
N ARG A 236 18.83 24.90 -2.75
CA ARG A 236 18.38 26.28 -2.71
C ARG A 236 18.94 27.06 -1.54
N ARG A 237 18.96 26.46 -0.35
CA ARG A 237 19.51 27.11 0.85
C ARG A 237 20.99 27.47 0.65
N ILE A 238 21.79 26.56 0.11
CA ILE A 238 23.22 26.79 -0.13
C ILE A 238 23.41 27.89 -1.18
N GLU A 239 22.62 27.88 -2.26
CA GLU A 239 22.63 28.92 -3.29
C GLU A 239 22.34 30.30 -2.68
N MET A 240 21.26 30.43 -1.91
CA MET A 240 20.88 31.70 -1.27
C MET A 240 21.91 32.17 -0.25
N MET A 241 22.48 31.27 0.57
CA MET A 241 23.53 31.62 1.52
C MET A 241 24.80 32.11 0.82
N ASN A 242 25.20 31.48 -0.29
CA ASN A 242 26.36 31.91 -1.05
C ASN A 242 26.12 33.27 -1.71
N LEU A 243 24.91 33.52 -2.23
CA LEU A 243 24.54 34.82 -2.77
C LEU A 243 24.58 35.94 -1.72
N MET A 244 24.07 35.68 -0.50
CA MET A 244 24.16 36.65 0.60
C MET A 244 25.61 36.98 0.97
N LYS A 245 26.52 36.01 0.85
CA LYS A 245 27.96 36.19 1.12
C LYS A 245 28.68 36.95 0.02
N THR A 246 28.45 36.59 -1.25
CA THR A 246 29.12 37.22 -2.39
C THR A 246 28.59 38.61 -2.68
N LYS A 247 27.31 38.88 -2.35
CA LYS A 247 26.61 40.14 -2.61
C LYS A 247 26.61 40.56 -4.09
N ASP A 248 26.93 39.64 -4.99
CA ASP A 248 26.99 39.86 -6.42
C ASP A 248 25.91 39.03 -7.12
N ILE A 249 24.89 39.73 -7.61
CA ILE A 249 23.70 39.15 -8.25
C ILE A 249 24.04 38.70 -9.68
N SER A 250 25.10 39.24 -10.30
CA SER A 250 25.50 38.86 -11.66
C SER A 250 25.99 37.41 -11.76
N LEU A 251 26.39 36.81 -10.64
CA LEU A 251 26.88 35.44 -10.54
C LEU A 251 25.77 34.39 -10.41
N ILE A 252 24.51 34.83 -10.34
CA ILE A 252 23.36 33.94 -10.17
C ILE A 252 22.97 33.30 -11.51
N TYR A 253 22.71 31.99 -11.49
CA TYR A 253 22.13 31.32 -12.64
C TYR A 253 20.64 31.72 -12.82
N PRO A 254 20.22 32.16 -14.01
CA PRO A 254 18.85 32.54 -14.27
C PRO A 254 17.96 31.29 -14.34
N HIS A 255 17.00 31.16 -13.43
CA HIS A 255 15.95 30.14 -13.46
C HIS A 255 14.64 30.70 -12.89
N ILE A 256 13.55 29.93 -12.94
CA ILE A 256 12.17 30.42 -12.63
C ILE A 256 12.00 31.03 -11.22
N LEU A 257 12.88 30.71 -10.28
CA LEU A 257 12.89 31.27 -8.91
C LEU A 257 13.98 32.35 -8.71
N ASN A 258 14.82 32.57 -9.71
CA ASN A 258 15.82 33.64 -9.78
C ASN A 258 15.44 34.67 -10.86
N ILE A 259 14.16 35.03 -10.94
CA ILE A 259 13.70 36.17 -11.75
C ILE A 259 14.09 37.45 -11.00
N PHE A 260 15.37 37.81 -11.10
CA PHE A 260 15.80 39.17 -10.84
C PHE A 260 15.72 39.88 -12.19
N SER A 261 14.97 40.98 -12.29
CA SER A 261 15.03 41.78 -13.51
C SER A 261 16.48 42.20 -13.73
N VAL A 262 17.11 41.61 -14.75
CA VAL A 262 18.42 42.03 -15.26
C VAL A 262 18.15 43.34 -15.99
N ASP A 263 18.06 44.42 -15.22
CA ASP A 263 18.14 45.75 -15.78
C ASP A 263 19.29 46.46 -15.07
N THR A 264 20.50 46.15 -15.53
CA THR A 264 21.75 46.75 -15.07
C THR A 264 21.96 48.16 -15.63
N THR A 265 20.95 48.75 -16.29
CA THR A 265 21.09 50.05 -16.98
C THR A 265 20.67 51.27 -16.16
N LYS A 266 20.10 51.09 -14.96
CA LYS A 266 19.66 52.23 -14.10
C LYS A 266 20.29 52.21 -12.71
N SER A 267 21.59 52.47 -12.64
CA SER A 267 22.24 52.96 -11.41
C SER A 267 21.72 54.35 -10.97
N GLN A 268 20.93 55.04 -11.83
CA GLN A 268 20.31 56.33 -11.53
C GLN A 268 19.14 56.26 -10.54
N ASP A 269 18.44 55.13 -10.41
CA ASP A 269 17.28 55.00 -9.50
C ASP A 269 17.69 54.85 -8.01
N PHE A 270 18.97 54.56 -7.73
CA PHE A 270 19.47 54.38 -6.37
C PHE A 270 19.56 55.70 -5.58
N ASN A 271 19.95 56.80 -6.25
CA ASN A 271 19.93 58.13 -5.64
C ASN A 271 18.49 58.57 -5.30
N LEU A 272 17.51 58.18 -6.10
CA LEU A 272 16.08 58.41 -5.84
C LEU A 272 15.50 57.53 -4.73
N TYR A 273 16.12 56.40 -4.38
CA TYR A 273 15.70 55.56 -3.25
C TYR A 273 16.20 56.11 -1.91
N LEU A 274 17.45 56.59 -1.87
CA LEU A 274 18.04 57.28 -0.72
C LEU A 274 17.43 58.67 -0.48
N LEU A 275 17.01 59.37 -1.56
CA LEU A 275 16.28 60.65 -1.50
C LEU A 275 14.75 60.47 -1.55
N GLY A 276 14.25 59.23 -1.52
CA GLY A 276 12.93 58.87 -2.03
C GLY A 276 11.74 59.06 -1.10
N ASP A 277 10.78 59.82 -1.62
CA ASP A 277 9.38 59.99 -1.22
C ASP A 277 8.73 58.68 -0.71
N GLU A 278 7.90 58.77 0.33
CA GLU A 278 7.29 57.62 1.04
C GLU A 278 6.55 56.67 0.08
N LYS A 279 6.03 57.22 -1.02
CA LYS A 279 5.35 56.53 -2.10
C LYS A 279 6.25 55.53 -2.85
N ILE A 280 7.50 55.89 -3.13
CA ILE A 280 8.48 55.03 -3.83
C ILE A 280 8.90 53.85 -2.93
N ARG A 281 9.10 54.11 -1.63
CA ARG A 281 9.38 53.05 -0.64
C ARG A 281 8.22 52.06 -0.52
N LYS A 282 6.97 52.53 -0.47
CA LYS A 282 5.78 51.67 -0.45
C LYS A 282 5.70 50.79 -1.71
N GLN A 283 5.94 51.34 -2.90
CA GLN A 283 5.89 50.61 -4.17
C GLN A 283 6.96 49.50 -4.25
N ILE A 284 8.19 49.79 -3.80
CA ILE A 284 9.27 48.81 -3.77
C ILE A 284 8.99 47.69 -2.76
N ASN A 285 8.54 48.02 -1.55
CA ASN A 285 8.17 47.02 -0.54
C ASN A 285 7.03 46.12 -1.02
N ALA A 286 6.03 46.69 -1.71
CA ALA A 286 4.94 45.91 -2.32
C ALA A 286 5.47 44.95 -3.40
N SER A 287 6.43 45.39 -4.22
CA SER A 287 7.04 44.55 -5.26
C SER A 287 7.84 43.39 -4.67
N ILE A 288 8.61 43.63 -3.60
CA ILE A 288 9.34 42.59 -2.86
C ILE A 288 8.36 41.57 -2.28
N PHE A 289 7.30 42.04 -1.63
CA PHE A 289 6.26 41.17 -1.07
C PHE A 289 5.62 40.29 -2.15
N LEU A 290 5.28 40.86 -3.30
CA LEU A 290 4.64 40.14 -4.40
C LEU A 290 5.57 39.08 -5.01
N ILE A 291 6.86 39.39 -5.21
CA ILE A 291 7.85 38.41 -5.69
C ILE A 291 7.99 37.23 -4.70
N LYS A 292 8.04 37.51 -3.40
CA LYS A 292 8.09 36.46 -2.37
C LYS A 292 6.87 35.56 -2.41
N ALA A 293 5.68 36.17 -2.50
CA ALA A 293 4.42 35.45 -2.54
C ALA A 293 4.36 34.52 -3.76
N ILE A 294 4.76 35.01 -4.94
CA ILE A 294 4.81 34.20 -6.17
C ILE A 294 5.80 33.03 -6.03
N LYS A 295 7.03 33.29 -5.58
CA LYS A 295 8.04 32.22 -5.41
C LYS A 295 7.60 31.16 -4.40
N GLY A 296 7.04 31.59 -3.27
CA GLY A 296 6.48 30.70 -2.27
C GLY A 296 5.32 29.88 -2.82
N PHE A 297 4.39 30.52 -3.53
CA PHE A 297 3.25 29.86 -4.16
C PHE A 297 3.67 28.83 -5.20
N LEU A 298 4.63 29.16 -6.08
CA LEU A 298 5.17 28.23 -7.08
C LEU A 298 5.77 26.98 -6.43
N PHE A 299 6.57 27.17 -5.37
CA PHE A 299 7.17 26.04 -4.68
C PHE A 299 6.13 25.20 -3.93
N ILE A 300 5.20 25.82 -3.20
CA ILE A 300 4.12 25.11 -2.52
C ILE A 300 3.28 24.32 -3.52
N SER A 301 2.95 24.91 -4.67
CA SER A 301 2.18 24.25 -5.73
C SER A 301 2.93 23.03 -6.27
N LEU A 302 4.24 23.15 -6.50
CA LEU A 302 5.08 22.03 -6.93
C LEU A 302 5.14 20.93 -5.85
N ALA A 303 5.35 21.30 -4.59
CA ALA A 303 5.39 20.37 -3.47
C ALA A 303 4.05 19.63 -3.30
N LEU A 304 2.92 20.33 -3.44
CA LEU A 304 1.58 19.74 -3.43
C LEU A 304 1.35 18.81 -4.62
N ALA A 305 1.80 19.18 -5.83
CA ALA A 305 1.67 18.33 -7.01
C ALA A 305 2.49 17.04 -6.88
N MET A 306 3.64 17.07 -6.21
CA MET A 306 4.46 15.89 -5.95
C MET A 306 3.94 15.05 -4.77
N CYS A 307 3.62 15.67 -3.64
CA CYS A 307 3.28 14.97 -2.40
C CYS A 307 1.79 14.63 -2.28
N GLY A 308 0.90 15.47 -2.80
CA GLY A 308 -0.54 15.35 -2.66
C GLY A 308 -1.07 14.01 -3.16
N PRO A 309 -0.84 13.64 -4.44
CA PRO A 309 -1.30 12.36 -4.97
C PRO A 309 -0.74 11.17 -4.19
N LEU A 310 0.56 11.16 -3.88
CA LEU A 310 1.20 10.09 -3.11
C LEU A 310 0.52 9.88 -1.76
N TYR A 311 0.45 10.91 -0.92
CA TYR A 311 -0.10 10.77 0.43
C TYR A 311 -1.61 10.52 0.43
N TYR A 312 -2.33 11.01 -0.58
CA TYR A 312 -3.73 10.66 -0.77
C TYR A 312 -3.90 9.16 -1.07
N GLY A 313 -3.11 8.62 -2.01
CA GLY A 313 -3.10 7.18 -2.32
C GLY A 313 -2.72 6.32 -1.11
N GLU A 314 -1.69 6.72 -0.36
CA GLU A 314 -1.27 6.06 0.89
C GLU A 314 -2.39 6.05 1.93
N PHE A 315 -3.10 7.17 2.11
CA PHE A 315 -4.21 7.25 3.06
C PHE A 315 -5.34 6.28 2.68
N ILE A 316 -5.76 6.28 1.41
CA ILE A 316 -6.79 5.36 0.91
C ILE A 316 -6.36 3.90 1.06
N TYR A 317 -5.08 3.62 0.79
CA TYR A 317 -4.51 2.28 0.95
C TYR A 317 -4.53 1.83 2.42
N LEU A 318 -4.11 2.68 3.34
CA LEU A 318 -4.06 2.39 4.78
C LEU A 318 -5.47 2.21 5.39
N VAL A 319 -6.45 3.02 5.00
CA VAL A 319 -7.82 2.95 5.54
C VAL A 319 -8.53 1.67 5.13
N ASN A 320 -8.34 1.22 3.88
CA ASN A 320 -8.98 -0.01 3.38
C ASN A 320 -8.22 -1.28 3.80
N TYR A 321 -6.95 -1.15 4.21
CA TYR A 321 -6.11 -2.26 4.65
C TYR A 321 -6.18 -2.45 6.17
N ASN A 322 -7.27 -3.06 6.65
CA ASN A 322 -7.63 -3.13 8.07
C ASN A 322 -6.80 -4.10 8.96
N THR A 323 -5.64 -4.58 8.51
CA THR A 323 -4.80 -5.47 9.36
C THR A 323 -3.31 -5.15 9.22
N SER A 324 -2.74 -4.66 10.33
CA SER A 324 -1.31 -4.76 10.68
C SER A 324 -0.28 -4.14 9.73
N SER A 325 -0.42 -2.86 9.37
CA SER A 325 0.72 -2.09 8.84
C SER A 325 1.05 -0.83 9.65
N LEU A 326 1.00 -0.93 10.99
CA LEU A 326 1.54 0.11 11.89
C LEU A 326 2.94 0.62 11.47
N PRO A 327 3.87 -0.23 10.97
CA PRO A 327 5.12 0.25 10.39
C PRO A 327 4.95 1.13 9.15
N LEU A 328 4.03 0.79 8.25
CA LEU A 328 3.76 1.59 7.04
C LEU A 328 3.16 2.94 7.42
N PHE A 329 2.18 2.95 8.33
CA PHE A 329 1.60 4.18 8.86
C PHE A 329 2.68 5.09 9.47
N ILE A 330 3.55 4.55 10.33
CA ILE A 330 4.64 5.31 10.96
C ILE A 330 5.59 5.89 9.91
N VAL A 331 5.99 5.11 8.90
CA VAL A 331 6.88 5.57 7.83
C VAL A 331 6.23 6.69 7.02
N SER A 332 5.00 6.48 6.53
CA SER A 332 4.29 7.46 5.71
C SER A 332 4.00 8.75 6.48
N PHE A 333 3.58 8.66 7.74
CA PHE A 333 3.35 9.81 8.62
C PHE A 333 4.64 10.58 8.92
N SER A 334 5.72 9.88 9.26
CA SER A 334 7.02 10.50 9.55
C SER A 334 7.57 11.23 8.32
N CYS A 335 7.49 10.60 7.14
CA CYS A 335 7.93 11.23 5.88
C CYS A 335 7.07 12.45 5.54
N MET A 336 5.76 12.38 5.76
CA MET A 336 4.85 13.51 5.54
C MET A 336 5.23 14.71 6.41
N LEU A 337 5.49 14.49 7.71
CA LEU A 337 5.94 15.55 8.61
C LEU A 337 7.26 16.18 8.15
N ILE A 338 8.24 15.35 7.77
CA ILE A 338 9.53 15.85 7.26
C ILE A 338 9.32 16.70 6.02
N ASN A 339 8.49 16.27 5.07
CA ASN A 339 8.19 17.03 3.85
C ASN A 339 7.48 18.35 4.15
N ILE A 340 6.57 18.38 5.14
CA ILE A 340 5.95 19.63 5.62
C ILE A 340 7.02 20.58 6.17
N PHE A 341 7.93 20.08 7.03
CA PHE A 341 9.03 20.90 7.57
C PHE A 341 9.96 21.42 6.46
N GLN A 342 10.29 20.59 5.46
CA GLN A 342 11.10 21.00 4.32
C GLN A 342 10.39 22.09 3.49
N ALA A 343 9.08 21.97 3.27
CA ALA A 343 8.31 22.94 2.50
C ALA A 343 8.13 24.28 3.25
N VAL A 344 7.80 24.24 4.53
CA VAL A 344 7.71 25.44 5.39
C VAL A 344 9.09 26.09 5.50
N GLY A 345 10.14 25.28 5.72
CA GLY A 345 11.51 25.74 5.75
C GLY A 345 11.91 26.46 4.47
N TYR A 346 11.57 25.91 3.30
CA TYR A 346 11.82 26.55 2.01
C TYR A 346 11.20 27.95 1.92
N VAL A 347 9.90 28.08 2.23
CA VAL A 347 9.17 29.35 2.16
C VAL A 347 9.75 30.37 3.14
N TYR A 348 10.11 29.92 4.35
CA TYR A 348 10.77 30.77 5.34
C TYR A 348 12.12 31.29 4.84
N PHE A 349 12.98 30.42 4.30
CA PHE A 349 14.28 30.81 3.76
C PHE A 349 14.15 31.75 2.56
N GLU A 350 13.18 31.52 1.65
CA GLU A 350 12.90 32.44 0.54
C GLU A 350 12.44 33.83 1.01
N SER A 351 11.63 33.88 2.08
CA SER A 351 11.18 35.15 2.64
C SER A 351 12.35 35.97 3.21
N ILE A 352 13.31 35.31 3.88
CA ILE A 352 14.52 35.97 4.40
C ILE A 352 15.44 36.38 3.26
N SER A 353 15.74 35.47 2.32
CA SER A 353 16.70 35.73 1.24
C SER A 353 16.24 36.82 0.30
N SER A 354 14.96 36.82 -0.08
CA SER A 354 14.42 37.84 -0.98
C SER A 354 14.50 39.25 -0.38
N ASN A 355 14.39 39.40 0.95
CA ASN A 355 14.62 40.70 1.61
C ASN A 355 16.07 41.17 1.47
N VAL A 356 17.02 40.26 1.71
CA VAL A 356 18.46 40.58 1.68
C VAL A 356 18.91 40.89 0.25
N ILE A 357 18.51 40.06 -0.72
CA ILE A 357 18.93 40.21 -2.13
C ILE A 357 18.37 41.49 -2.73
N TYR A 358 17.13 41.88 -2.40
CA TYR A 358 16.56 43.11 -2.92
C TYR A 358 17.22 44.37 -2.32
N ARG A 359 17.64 44.31 -1.05
CA ARG A 359 18.45 45.38 -0.44
C ARG A 359 19.84 45.48 -1.06
N ILE A 360 20.48 44.34 -1.35
CA ILE A 360 21.77 44.27 -2.07
C ILE A 360 21.61 44.86 -3.49
N LYS A 361 20.56 44.46 -4.23
CA LYS A 361 20.28 44.96 -5.58
C LYS A 361 20.09 46.47 -5.60
N ASN A 362 19.38 46.98 -4.60
CA ASN A 362 19.12 48.40 -4.45
C ASN A 362 20.19 49.09 -3.62
N GLY A 363 21.46 48.64 -3.61
CA GLY A 363 22.60 49.37 -3.05
C GLY A 363 22.58 49.70 -1.55
N VAL A 364 21.58 49.26 -0.77
CA VAL A 364 21.50 49.50 0.67
C VAL A 364 22.47 48.56 1.39
N ILE A 365 23.75 48.95 1.43
CA ILE A 365 24.74 48.34 2.32
C ILE A 365 24.66 49.07 3.66
N ASP A 366 23.54 48.91 4.37
CA ASP A 366 23.53 49.27 5.78
C ASP A 366 24.27 48.21 6.56
N ARG A 367 25.25 48.67 7.35
CA ARG A 367 26.02 47.91 8.34
C ARG A 367 25.11 47.49 9.50
N TYR A 368 24.07 46.71 9.23
CA TYR A 368 23.37 45.97 10.26
C TYR A 368 23.75 44.52 10.15
N GLU A 369 24.46 44.09 11.19
CA GLU A 369 24.88 42.75 11.48
C GLU A 369 23.77 41.75 11.16
N LEU A 370 24.13 40.76 10.34
CA LEU A 370 23.45 39.48 10.27
C LEU A 370 23.58 38.81 11.64
N ASN A 371 22.76 39.21 12.60
CA ASN A 371 22.54 38.39 13.78
C ASN A 371 21.59 37.27 13.36
N PHE A 372 22.23 36.11 13.16
CA PHE A 372 21.64 34.81 12.88
C PHE A 372 20.74 34.33 14.01
#